data_AF-A0A2D7ZKT3-F1
#
_entry.id   AF-A0A2D7ZKT3-F1
#
_cell.length_a   1.000
_cell.length_b   1.000
_cell.length_c   1.000
_cell.angle_alpha   90.00
_cell.angle_beta   90.00
_cell.angle_gamma   90.00
#
_symmetry.space_group_name_H-M   'P 1'
#
loop_
_entity.id
_entity.type
_entity.pdbx_description
1 polymer ?
#
loop_
_entity_poly.entity_id
_entity_poly.type
_entity_poly.pdbx_seq_one_letter_code
_entity_poly.pdbx_strand_id
1 'polypeptide(L)'
;MRASRPTSRRRTSSPAPLLDLAPRPEKPGADLIAAVLTHADLETRLTPRRVRRSLSPYRAAELREAGRLNAAEAARSLDLAVIWDEAEAEVVRVIDDAPLRHKAQAGPDWWEDAWDDEGLWQAPAARPVLRTVEGGRR
;
A
#
# COMPACT_ATOMS: atom_id res chain seq x y z
N MET A 1 30.56 -3.48 46.56
CA MET A 1 29.82 -2.76 45.50
C MET A 1 28.53 -3.54 45.24
N ARG A 2 27.35 -2.97 45.52
CA ARG A 2 26.05 -3.63 45.30
C ARG A 2 25.58 -3.36 43.88
N ALA A 3 25.29 -4.41 43.11
CA ALA A 3 24.70 -4.33 41.79
C ALA A 3 23.20 -3.96 41.91
N SER A 4 22.84 -2.80 41.39
CA SER A 4 21.44 -2.35 41.29
C SER A 4 20.74 -3.14 40.19
N ARG A 5 19.69 -3.89 40.54
CA ARG A 5 18.83 -4.59 39.57
C ARG A 5 18.10 -3.57 38.69
N PRO A 6 17.97 -3.80 37.37
CA PRO A 6 17.16 -2.93 36.52
C PRO A 6 15.68 -3.10 36.91
N THR A 7 15.07 -1.99 37.29
CA THR A 7 13.64 -1.88 37.61
C THR A 7 12.84 -2.14 36.34
N SER A 8 12.12 -3.26 36.29
CA SER A 8 11.14 -3.53 35.23
C SER A 8 10.12 -2.38 35.22
N ARG A 9 10.15 -1.57 34.17
CA ARG A 9 9.18 -0.49 33.95
C ARG A 9 7.85 -1.18 33.65
N ARG A 10 6.94 -1.16 34.63
CA ARG A 10 5.61 -1.77 34.53
C ARG A 10 4.88 -1.07 33.37
N ARG A 11 4.70 -1.80 32.26
CA ARG A 11 3.90 -1.39 31.11
C ARG A 11 2.48 -1.12 31.61
N THR A 12 2.06 0.13 31.57
CA THR A 12 0.64 0.45 31.54
C THR A 12 0.18 0.13 30.14
N SER A 13 -0.38 -1.06 29.93
CA SER A 13 -1.12 -1.38 28.72
C SER A 13 -2.23 -0.34 28.61
N SER A 14 -2.08 0.60 27.68
CA SER A 14 -3.20 1.45 27.32
C SER A 14 -4.30 0.51 26.84
N PRO A 15 -5.52 0.55 27.40
CA PRO A 15 -6.57 -0.35 26.97
C PRO A 15 -6.83 -0.08 25.49
N ALA A 16 -6.48 -1.06 24.63
CA ALA A 16 -6.88 -1.02 23.25
C ALA A 16 -8.40 -0.78 23.23
N PRO A 17 -8.89 0.29 22.57
CA PRO A 17 -10.31 0.53 22.54
C PRO A 17 -11.01 -0.71 21.96
N LEU A 18 -12.00 -1.23 22.69
CA LEU A 18 -12.74 -2.44 22.36
C LEU A 18 -13.43 -2.38 20.97
N LEU A 19 -13.48 -1.18 20.38
CA LEU A 19 -13.97 -0.87 19.05
C LEU A 19 -13.00 0.12 18.41
N ASP A 20 -12.24 -0.32 17.40
CA ASP A 20 -11.51 0.57 16.51
C ASP A 20 -12.51 1.27 15.59
N LEU A 21 -12.95 2.45 16.02
CA LEU A 21 -13.93 3.27 15.30
C LEU A 21 -13.26 4.19 14.26
N ALA A 22 -11.94 4.10 14.10
CA ALA A 22 -11.25 4.90 13.09
C ALA A 22 -11.72 4.43 11.69
N PRO A 23 -12.20 5.36 10.84
CA PRO A 23 -12.66 4.98 9.51
C PRO A 23 -11.47 4.44 8.71
N ARG A 24 -11.56 3.17 8.33
CA ARG A 24 -10.55 2.54 7.48
C ARG A 24 -10.48 3.30 6.16
N PRO A 25 -9.27 3.61 5.64
CA PRO A 25 -9.16 4.24 4.34
C PRO A 25 -9.85 3.39 3.27
N GLU A 26 -10.67 4.04 2.46
CA GLU A 26 -11.37 3.39 1.37
C GLU A 26 -10.36 2.87 0.32
N LYS A 27 -10.73 1.76 -0.33
CA LYS A 27 -9.96 1.24 -1.46
C LYS A 27 -9.93 2.28 -2.58
N PRO A 28 -8.81 2.40 -3.31
CA PRO A 28 -8.73 3.35 -4.42
C PRO A 28 -9.70 2.99 -5.53
N GLY A 29 -10.45 3.99 -6.00
CA GLY A 29 -11.31 3.85 -7.17
C GLY A 29 -10.51 3.69 -8.47
N ALA A 30 -11.17 3.15 -9.50
CA ALA A 30 -10.56 2.93 -10.82
C ALA A 30 -10.03 4.24 -11.44
N ASP A 31 -10.76 5.35 -11.28
CA ASP A 31 -10.37 6.65 -11.81
C ASP A 31 -9.07 7.17 -11.20
N LEU A 32 -8.88 6.96 -9.90
CA LEU A 32 -7.66 7.34 -9.21
C LEU A 32 -6.46 6.49 -9.65
N ILE A 33 -6.67 5.19 -9.85
CA ILE A 33 -5.64 4.28 -10.40
C ILE A 33 -5.26 4.71 -11.82
N ALA A 34 -6.26 5.04 -12.66
CA ALA A 34 -6.04 5.53 -14.02
C ALA A 34 -5.29 6.87 -14.05
N ALA A 35 -5.61 7.78 -13.12
CA ALA A 35 -4.91 9.05 -12.97
C ALA A 35 -3.43 8.83 -12.60
N VAL A 36 -3.13 7.94 -11.66
CA VAL A 36 -1.75 7.57 -11.31
C VAL A 36 -1.03 6.98 -12.52
N LEU A 37 -1.64 6.04 -13.25
CA LEU A 37 -1.02 5.44 -14.44
C LEU A 37 -0.71 6.46 -15.54
N THR A 38 -1.57 7.45 -15.72
CA THR A 38 -1.52 8.43 -16.82
C THR A 38 -0.62 9.62 -16.48
N HIS A 39 -0.53 10.00 -15.20
CA HIS A 39 0.14 11.22 -14.78
C HIS A 39 1.36 11.00 -13.89
N ALA A 40 1.70 9.74 -13.58
CA ALA A 40 2.91 9.39 -12.85
C ALA A 40 4.15 10.06 -13.45
N ASP A 41 4.85 10.80 -12.62
CA ASP A 41 6.14 11.41 -12.89
C ASP A 41 7.29 10.61 -12.28
N LEU A 42 7.00 9.72 -11.32
CA LEU A 42 7.97 8.81 -10.75
C LEU A 42 7.80 7.42 -11.35
N GLU A 43 8.88 6.94 -11.96
CA GLU A 43 8.97 5.59 -12.50
C GLU A 43 10.18 4.85 -11.93
N THR A 44 9.97 3.60 -11.53
CA THR A 44 11.05 2.70 -11.10
C THR A 44 10.93 1.39 -11.85
N ARG A 45 11.97 1.04 -12.61
CA ARG A 45 12.05 -0.23 -13.33
C ARG A 45 12.18 -1.38 -12.33
N LEU A 46 11.26 -2.34 -12.35
CA LEU A 46 11.32 -3.53 -11.50
C LEU A 46 11.90 -4.74 -12.25
N THR A 47 11.53 -4.87 -13.52
CA THR A 47 12.01 -5.92 -14.44
C THR A 47 12.05 -5.33 -15.86
N PRO A 48 12.61 -6.03 -16.86
CA PRO A 48 12.63 -5.53 -18.24
C PRO A 48 11.25 -5.19 -18.84
N ARG A 49 10.17 -5.76 -18.31
CA ARG A 49 8.80 -5.50 -18.77
C ARG A 49 7.93 -4.75 -17.77
N ARG A 50 8.40 -4.55 -16.54
CA ARG A 50 7.58 -4.01 -15.45
C ARG A 50 8.14 -2.74 -14.88
N VAL A 51 7.27 -1.75 -14.77
CA VAL A 51 7.56 -0.45 -14.17
C VAL A 51 6.61 -0.20 -13.01
N ARG A 52 7.15 0.26 -11.90
CA ARG A 52 6.36 0.86 -10.82
C ARG A 52 6.17 2.33 -11.16
N ARG A 53 4.92 2.79 -11.20
CA ARG A 53 4.52 4.18 -11.42
C ARG A 53 3.88 4.75 -10.17
N SER A 54 4.23 5.98 -9.81
CA SER A 54 3.62 6.71 -8.71
C SER A 54 3.69 8.22 -8.96
N LEU A 55 2.90 8.99 -8.23
CA LEU A 55 2.96 10.45 -8.27
C LEU A 55 3.90 10.97 -7.18
N SER A 56 4.70 11.98 -7.52
CA SER A 56 5.36 12.80 -6.51
C SER A 56 4.36 13.74 -5.82
N PRO A 57 4.69 14.25 -4.61
CA PRO A 57 3.90 15.30 -3.96
C PRO A 57 3.68 16.53 -4.84
N TYR A 58 4.71 16.92 -5.60
CA TYR A 58 4.64 18.05 -6.53
C TYR A 58 3.62 17.78 -7.63
N ARG A 59 3.70 16.62 -8.29
CA ARG A 59 2.79 16.28 -9.37
C ARG A 59 1.34 16.12 -8.92
N ALA A 60 1.11 15.55 -7.74
CA ALA A 60 -0.24 15.48 -7.17
C ALA A 60 -0.82 16.87 -6.88
N ALA A 61 0.00 17.81 -6.40
CA ALA A 61 -0.42 19.19 -6.19
C ALA A 61 -0.75 19.89 -7.53
N GLU A 62 0.08 19.73 -8.55
CA GLU A 62 -0.20 20.27 -9.89
C GLU A 62 -1.52 19.75 -10.46
N LEU A 63 -1.80 18.44 -10.34
CA LEU A 63 -3.05 17.84 -10.82
C LEU A 63 -4.27 18.37 -10.06
N ARG A 64 -4.11 18.67 -8.77
CA ARG A 64 -5.16 19.33 -7.98
C ARG A 64 -5.40 20.76 -8.43
N GLU A 65 -4.35 21.54 -8.61
CA GLU A 65 -4.44 22.93 -9.09
C GLU A 65 -5.06 23.00 -10.48
N ALA A 66 -4.76 22.03 -11.34
CA ALA A 66 -5.37 21.86 -12.65
C ALA A 66 -6.82 21.33 -12.62
N GLY A 67 -7.39 21.07 -11.44
CA GLY A 67 -8.76 20.56 -11.27
C GLY A 67 -8.97 19.11 -11.73
N ARG A 68 -7.89 18.34 -11.93
CA ARG A 68 -7.95 16.93 -12.36
C ARG A 68 -8.13 15.96 -11.21
N LEU A 69 -7.69 16.37 -10.02
CA LEU A 69 -7.92 15.65 -8.77
C LEU A 69 -8.51 16.62 -7.76
N ASN A 70 -9.46 16.17 -6.94
CA ASN A 70 -9.87 16.92 -5.77
C ASN A 70 -8.80 16.80 -4.65
N ALA A 71 -8.97 17.54 -3.55
CA ALA A 71 -8.00 17.56 -2.47
C ALA A 71 -7.78 16.18 -1.79
N ALA A 72 -8.85 15.37 -1.66
CA ALA A 72 -8.78 14.05 -1.07
C ALA A 72 -8.11 13.04 -2.01
N GLU A 73 -8.43 13.11 -3.30
CA GLU A 73 -7.79 12.29 -4.34
C GLU A 73 -6.31 12.59 -4.48
N ALA A 74 -5.91 13.87 -4.50
CA ALA A 74 -4.51 14.26 -4.54
C ALA A 74 -3.74 13.69 -3.35
N ALA A 75 -4.29 13.78 -2.14
CA ALA A 75 -3.69 13.18 -0.95
C ALA A 75 -3.63 11.64 -1.04
N ARG A 76 -4.71 10.97 -1.46
CA ARG A 76 -4.72 9.50 -1.61
C ARG A 76 -3.79 8.99 -2.68
N SER A 77 -3.58 9.77 -3.74
CA SER A 77 -2.73 9.37 -4.86
C SER A 77 -1.26 9.17 -4.45
N LEU A 78 -0.82 9.84 -3.38
CA LEU A 78 0.53 9.71 -2.82
C LEU A 78 0.77 8.36 -2.14
N ASP A 79 -0.30 7.64 -1.82
CA ASP A 79 -0.24 6.32 -1.20
C ASP A 79 -0.30 5.19 -2.21
N LEU A 80 -0.46 5.55 -3.49
CA LEU A 80 -0.67 4.61 -4.55
C LEU A 80 0.58 4.48 -5.40
N ALA A 81 0.91 3.23 -5.71
CA ALA A 81 1.79 2.91 -6.80
C ALA A 81 1.17 1.81 -7.65
N VAL A 82 1.37 1.88 -8.96
CA VAL A 82 0.86 0.89 -9.89
C VAL A 82 2.02 0.18 -10.55
N ILE A 83 2.02 -1.14 -10.51
CA ILE A 83 2.94 -1.97 -11.27
C ILE A 83 2.28 -2.26 -12.61
N TRP A 84 2.89 -1.72 -13.67
CA TRP A 84 2.45 -1.83 -15.05
C TRP A 84 3.35 -2.81 -15.81
N ASP A 85 2.75 -3.70 -16.60
CA ASP A 85 3.46 -4.50 -17.60
C ASP A 85 3.39 -3.79 -18.95
N GLU A 86 4.54 -3.35 -19.44
CA GLU A 86 4.63 -2.61 -20.71
C GLU A 86 4.41 -3.49 -21.93
N ALA A 87 4.69 -4.80 -21.83
CA ALA A 87 4.53 -5.70 -22.97
C ALA A 87 3.06 -6.06 -23.21
N GLU A 88 2.33 -6.32 -22.12
CA GLU A 88 0.92 -6.71 -22.18
C GLU A 88 -0.04 -5.51 -22.07
N ALA A 89 0.49 -4.31 -21.82
CA ALA A 89 -0.27 -3.09 -21.57
C ALA A 89 -1.34 -3.27 -20.46
N GLU A 90 -0.93 -3.86 -19.33
CA GLU A 90 -1.84 -4.23 -18.26
C GLU A 90 -1.31 -3.81 -16.87
N VAL A 91 -2.25 -3.50 -15.97
CA VAL A 91 -1.96 -3.36 -14.54
C VAL A 91 -1.75 -4.73 -13.91
N VAL A 92 -0.52 -5.01 -13.50
CA VAL A 92 -0.18 -6.25 -12.80
C VAL A 92 -0.63 -6.19 -11.33
N ARG A 93 -0.45 -5.03 -10.69
CA ARG A 93 -0.74 -4.84 -9.27
C ARG A 93 -0.92 -3.36 -8.94
N VAL A 94 -1.83 -3.09 -8.02
CA VAL A 94 -1.93 -1.80 -7.32
C VAL A 94 -1.39 -1.99 -5.90
N ILE A 95 -0.49 -1.11 -5.49
CA ILE A 95 0.05 -0.99 -4.14
C ILE A 95 -0.72 0.17 -3.49
N ASP A 96 -1.24 -0.07 -2.29
CA ASP A 96 -1.98 0.91 -1.51
C ASP A 96 -1.43 0.97 -0.09
N ASP A 97 -0.70 2.04 0.20
CA ASP A 97 -0.02 2.27 1.48
C ASP A 97 -0.90 3.04 2.49
N ALA A 98 -2.13 3.42 2.15
CA ALA A 98 -2.99 4.14 3.10
C ALA A 98 -3.38 3.35 4.34
N PRO A 99 -3.69 2.04 4.26
CA PRO A 99 -3.90 1.26 5.46
C PRO A 99 -2.68 1.27 6.39
N LEU A 100 -1.48 1.25 5.82
CA LEU A 100 -0.23 1.28 6.58
C LEU A 100 -0.01 2.64 7.24
N ARG A 101 -0.19 3.74 6.50
CA ARG A 101 -0.13 5.09 7.08
C ARG A 101 -1.17 5.31 8.16
N HIS A 102 -2.39 4.81 7.95
CA HIS A 102 -3.48 4.95 8.93
C HIS A 102 -3.12 4.23 10.24
N LYS A 103 -2.61 2.99 10.15
CA LYS A 103 -2.07 2.28 11.32
C LYS A 103 -0.93 3.05 12.00
N ALA A 104 -0.01 3.60 11.21
CA ALA A 104 1.10 4.40 11.73
C ALA A 104 0.65 5.67 12.48
N GLN A 105 -0.49 6.24 12.11
CA GLN A 105 -1.09 7.40 12.77
C GLN A 105 -1.90 7.04 14.02
N ALA A 106 -2.33 5.79 14.18
CA ALA A 106 -3.19 5.34 15.28
C ALA A 106 -2.44 5.18 16.62
N GLY A 107 -1.11 5.01 16.60
CA GLY A 107 -0.30 4.98 17.83
C GLY A 107 1.17 4.62 17.57
N PRO A 108 2.10 5.05 18.42
CA PRO A 108 3.55 4.85 18.22
C PRO A 108 4.01 3.39 18.32
N ASP A 109 3.19 2.48 18.86
CA ASP A 109 3.51 1.06 19.04
C ASP A 109 3.05 0.17 17.86
N TRP A 110 2.48 0.78 16.80
CA TRP A 110 1.94 0.05 15.63
C TRP A 110 2.95 -0.87 14.94
N TRP A 111 4.24 -0.55 15.05
CA TRP A 111 5.31 -1.33 14.45
C TRP A 111 5.46 -2.68 15.16
N GLU A 112 5.30 -2.77 16.49
CA GLU A 112 5.33 -4.04 17.23
C GLU A 112 4.21 -4.98 16.72
N ASP A 113 2.99 -4.45 16.54
CA ASP A 113 1.85 -5.22 16.02
C ASP A 113 2.02 -5.64 14.56
N ALA A 114 2.66 -4.80 13.73
CA ALA A 114 2.91 -5.10 12.32
C ALA A 114 4.01 -6.16 12.09
N TRP A 115 4.91 -6.35 13.07
CA TRP A 115 5.91 -7.41 13.05
C TRP A 115 5.33 -8.76 13.49
N ASP A 116 4.31 -8.76 14.36
CA ASP A 116 3.62 -9.97 14.83
C ASP A 116 2.49 -10.45 13.89
N ASP A 117 2.03 -9.60 12.96
CA ASP A 117 1.02 -9.94 11.95
C ASP A 117 1.64 -10.78 10.80
N GLU A 118 1.62 -12.12 10.96
CA GLU A 118 2.10 -13.09 9.96
C GLU A 118 1.48 -12.90 8.56
N GLY A 119 0.33 -12.24 8.44
CA GLY A 119 -0.33 -11.99 7.15
C GLY A 119 0.28 -10.85 6.34
N LEU A 120 0.99 -9.92 7.00
CA LEU A 120 1.56 -8.73 6.33
C LEU A 120 2.82 -9.06 5.54
N TRP A 121 3.55 -10.10 5.96
CA TRP A 121 4.84 -10.52 5.41
C TRP A 121 4.78 -11.86 4.65
N GLN A 122 3.60 -12.47 4.52
CA GLN A 122 3.46 -13.69 3.74
C GLN A 122 3.83 -13.46 2.27
N ALA A 123 4.71 -14.33 1.75
CA ALA A 123 4.98 -14.41 0.33
C ALA A 123 3.65 -14.65 -0.42
N PRO A 124 3.43 -14.01 -1.59
CA PRO A 124 2.20 -14.19 -2.34
C PRO A 124 1.95 -15.67 -2.60
N ALA A 125 0.71 -16.12 -2.37
CA ALA A 125 0.32 -17.50 -2.59
C ALA A 125 0.81 -17.99 -3.95
N ALA A 126 1.39 -19.19 -3.98
CA ALA A 126 1.89 -19.81 -5.20
C ALA A 126 0.79 -19.79 -6.27
N ARG A 127 1.13 -19.31 -7.47
CA ARG A 127 0.19 -19.21 -8.58
C ARG A 127 -0.46 -20.58 -8.82
N PRO A 128 -1.80 -20.65 -8.96
CA PRO A 128 -2.45 -21.90 -9.34
C PRO A 128 -1.89 -22.34 -10.70
N VAL A 129 -1.45 -23.59 -10.79
CA VAL A 129 -0.99 -24.18 -12.05
C VAL A 129 -2.21 -24.30 -12.97
N LEU A 130 -2.30 -23.41 -13.95
CA LEU A 130 -3.31 -23.50 -14.99
C LEU A 130 -3.08 -24.81 -15.75
N ARG A 131 -4.03 -25.76 -15.65
CA ARG A 131 -4.03 -26.93 -16.52
C ARG A 131 -4.27 -26.44 -17.94
N THR A 132 -3.32 -26.68 -18.84
CA THR A 132 -3.52 -26.53 -20.27
C THR A 132 -4.69 -27.39 -20.70
N VAL A 133 -5.74 -26.76 -21.21
CA VAL A 133 -6.84 -27.46 -21.89
C VAL A 133 -6.30 -27.88 -23.24
N GLU A 134 -5.96 -29.16 -23.38
CA GLU A 134 -5.64 -29.74 -24.69
C GLU A 134 -6.85 -29.59 -25.61
N GLY A 135 -6.60 -29.01 -26.78
CA GLY A 135 -7.62 -28.69 -27.77
C GLY A 135 -8.35 -29.92 -28.26
N GLY A 136 -9.66 -29.95 -28.03
CA GLY A 136 -10.57 -30.83 -28.74
C GLY A 136 -10.87 -30.25 -30.13
N ARG A 137 -10.14 -30.72 -31.15
CA ARG A 137 -10.63 -30.66 -32.54
C ARG A 137 -11.66 -31.78 -32.72
N ARG A 138 -12.85 -31.42 -33.17
CA ARG A 138 -13.68 -32.26 -34.02
C ARG A 138 -14.14 -31.42 -35.20
#